data_AF-A0A496AZ22-F1
#
_entry.id   AF-A0A496AZ22-F1
#
_cell.length_a   1.000
_cell.length_b   1.000
_cell.length_c   1.000
_cell.angle_alpha   90.00
_cell.angle_beta   90.00
_cell.angle_gamma   90.00
#
_symmetry.space_group_name_H-M   'P 1'
#
loop_
_entity.id
_entity.type
_entity.pdbx_description
1 polymer ?
#
loop_
_entity_poly.entity_id
_entity_poly.type
_entity_poly.pdbx_seq_one_letter_code
_entity_poly.pdbx_strand_id
1 'polypeptide(L)'
;MSKLNPKLQIRRDQLAWLLSMLLDERAVFQLVTLSGLVPDLDRLCSLSKRTLLDSLTDAFFVEAAVEETTCEFFAEQAEAAIARVGYMEVAEIEMFFDTSETLIEAGEFAEVVWALLTDERTAVATHGYSLLHTSHAEADARSADQAALQNQLTAEKTEKIRAEYAYNLEIAKQEFDNQTREMELLQRKREDLQGQYTALEKKHKQVEQHLAFLLAENEALRDKDEASEADRKRLKELQQANNLFREREAQYAAMDEELQQLRHENESLLAAHANTAAQLKEYDRIKAAKETFGVDLTLVEEAVYKGNQGLEELQTSLDAHFKALERNQDTTRGALTRIRDTLTLLDTPPDADDKNALTPAQPRVGVFVDVQNMFYAAKDRFARRVDYIKLLDLIVGPRHLEAAYAYVVQIPEIDQSSFLSLLGHNGYTIKSKDLRLRGDGSAKGDWDVGIAVDVVSMLGTLDVVILASGDGDFCPLAELIKQQDKRVEVVAFEHNTSMDLQHIADQFFPIGNELLI
;
A
#
# COMPACT_ATOMS: atom_id res chain seq x y z
N MET A 1 22.36 84.24 69.39
CA MET A 1 22.71 85.69 69.49
C MET A 1 24.15 85.83 69.03
N SER A 2 24.49 86.86 68.26
CA SER A 2 25.82 87.06 67.64
C SER A 2 26.31 85.86 66.81
N LYS A 3 26.36 85.99 65.49
CA LYS A 3 27.30 85.18 64.71
C LYS A 3 28.70 85.42 65.32
N LEU A 4 29.48 84.36 65.57
CA LEU A 4 30.88 84.54 65.93
C LEU A 4 31.58 85.14 64.72
N ASN A 5 32.16 86.34 64.85
CA ASN A 5 32.84 86.98 63.72
C ASN A 5 34.29 86.47 63.68
N PRO A 6 34.72 85.78 62.60
CA PRO A 6 36.05 85.16 62.52
C PRO A 6 37.21 86.17 62.58
N LYS A 7 36.99 87.46 62.26
CA LYS A 7 38.01 88.51 62.32
C LYS A 7 38.58 88.79 63.71
N LEU A 8 37.95 88.30 64.78
CA LEU A 8 38.36 88.62 66.15
C LEU A 8 39.37 87.66 66.79
N GLN A 9 39.67 86.50 66.18
CA GLN A 9 40.54 85.49 66.81
C GLN A 9 41.55 84.79 65.88
N ILE A 10 41.38 84.80 64.55
CA ILE A 10 42.37 84.26 63.61
C ILE A 10 43.46 85.31 63.29
N ARG A 11 44.75 84.94 63.36
CA ARG A 11 45.85 85.82 62.91
C ARG A 11 46.06 85.72 61.39
N ARG A 12 46.56 86.81 60.78
CA ARG A 12 46.96 86.91 59.37
C ARG A 12 47.69 85.66 58.88
N ASP A 13 48.76 85.28 59.56
CA ASP A 13 49.66 84.22 59.09
C ASP A 13 49.01 82.83 59.23
N GLN A 14 48.12 82.64 60.22
CA GLN A 14 47.31 81.44 60.37
C GLN A 14 46.24 81.32 59.28
N LEU A 15 45.63 82.43 58.86
CA LEU A 15 44.69 82.44 57.74
C LEU A 15 45.41 82.12 56.43
N ALA A 16 46.57 82.73 56.17
CA ALA A 16 47.41 82.42 55.01
C ALA A 16 47.84 80.94 54.98
N TRP A 17 48.19 80.37 56.15
CA TRP A 17 48.52 78.95 56.28
C TRP A 17 47.32 78.04 55.95
N LEU A 18 46.15 78.30 56.56
CA LEU A 18 44.95 77.49 56.34
C LEU A 18 44.43 77.60 54.89
N LEU A 19 44.46 78.81 54.31
CA LEU A 19 44.28 79.06 52.87
C LEU A 19 45.23 78.21 52.00
N SER A 20 46.51 78.12 52.39
CA SER A 20 47.52 77.42 51.59
C SER A 20 47.32 75.90 51.55
N MET A 21 46.65 75.34 52.57
CA MET A 21 46.33 73.92 52.69
C MET A 21 44.95 73.58 52.10
N LEU A 22 43.91 74.41 52.33
CA LEU A 22 42.57 74.16 51.81
C LEU A 22 42.47 74.31 50.29
N LEU A 23 43.15 75.32 49.72
CA LEU A 23 42.97 75.70 48.32
C LEU A 23 44.08 75.12 47.44
N ASP A 24 43.74 74.39 46.38
CA ASP A 24 44.67 74.12 45.28
C ASP A 24 44.94 75.40 44.46
N GLU A 25 45.82 75.34 43.46
CA GLU A 25 46.10 76.53 42.63
C GLU A 25 44.84 77.04 41.90
N ARG A 26 43.95 76.14 41.46
CA ARG A 26 42.73 76.50 40.73
C ARG A 26 41.71 77.19 41.63
N ALA A 27 41.52 76.70 42.85
CA ALA A 27 40.64 77.31 43.85
C ALA A 27 41.15 78.69 44.28
N VAL A 28 42.48 78.88 44.44
CA VAL A 28 43.06 80.23 44.65
C VAL A 28 42.75 81.16 43.47
N PHE A 29 42.92 80.70 42.22
CA PHE A 29 42.59 81.51 41.04
C PHE A 29 41.09 81.85 40.95
N GLN A 30 40.20 80.89 41.23
CA GLN A 30 38.76 81.11 41.26
C GLN A 30 38.36 82.13 42.32
N LEU A 31 38.83 81.95 43.56
CA LEU A 31 38.47 82.83 44.68
C LEU A 31 38.97 84.27 44.46
N VAL A 32 40.22 84.48 44.04
CA VAL A 32 40.74 85.83 43.74
C VAL A 32 39.97 86.51 42.60
N THR A 33 39.46 85.73 41.63
CA THR A 33 38.59 86.23 40.55
C THR A 33 37.20 86.62 41.07
N LEU A 34 36.58 85.78 41.91
CA LEU A 34 35.26 86.03 42.51
C LEU A 34 35.29 87.25 43.46
N SER A 35 36.35 87.39 44.25
CA SER A 35 36.57 88.54 45.14
C SER A 35 36.94 89.84 44.41
N GLY A 36 37.12 89.83 43.08
CA GLY A 36 37.45 91.02 42.28
C GLY A 36 38.85 91.62 42.53
N LEU A 37 39.70 90.93 43.29
CA LEU A 37 40.97 91.44 43.83
C LEU A 37 42.02 91.79 42.78
N VAL A 38 42.00 91.09 41.64
CA VAL A 38 42.86 91.37 40.50
C VAL A 38 41.99 91.43 39.24
N PRO A 39 41.65 92.63 38.73
CA PRO A 39 40.71 92.80 37.61
C PRO A 39 41.32 92.49 36.22
N ASP A 40 42.50 91.86 36.16
CA ASP A 40 43.29 91.63 34.96
C ASP A 40 43.77 90.17 34.91
N LEU A 41 43.22 89.38 33.97
CA LEU A 41 43.48 87.94 33.85
C LEU A 41 44.92 87.62 33.42
N ASP A 42 45.53 88.43 32.55
CA ASP A 42 46.91 88.20 32.10
C ASP A 42 47.87 88.42 33.27
N ARG A 43 47.55 89.39 34.14
CA ARG A 43 48.30 89.65 35.37
C ARG A 43 48.10 88.56 36.43
N LEU A 44 46.87 88.05 36.60
CA LEU A 44 46.58 86.88 37.46
C LEU A 44 47.49 85.70 37.11
N CYS A 45 47.49 85.27 35.86
CA CYS A 45 48.29 84.13 35.37
C CYS A 45 49.81 84.29 35.54
N SER A 46 50.31 85.49 35.84
CA SER A 46 51.73 85.77 36.09
C SER A 46 52.15 85.68 37.57
N LEU A 47 51.20 85.59 38.49
CA LEU A 47 51.45 85.62 39.94
C LEU A 47 51.51 84.20 40.52
N SER A 48 52.42 83.99 41.49
CA SER A 48 52.53 82.70 42.19
C SER A 48 51.37 82.48 43.16
N LYS A 49 51.01 81.21 43.43
CA LYS A 49 50.02 80.83 44.47
C LYS A 49 50.28 81.59 45.78
N ARG A 50 51.54 81.69 46.21
CA ARG A 50 51.93 82.40 47.44
C ARG A 50 51.58 83.89 47.38
N THR A 51 51.95 84.58 46.30
CA THR A 51 51.68 86.02 46.13
C THR A 51 50.19 86.33 46.05
N LEU A 52 49.40 85.44 45.45
CA LEU A 52 47.93 85.55 45.41
C LEU A 52 47.34 85.33 46.81
N LEU A 53 47.81 84.33 47.56
CA LEU A 53 47.37 84.05 48.92
C LEU A 53 47.75 85.16 49.91
N ASP A 54 48.96 85.70 49.85
CA ASP A 54 49.38 86.86 50.65
C ASP A 54 48.43 88.04 50.40
N SER A 55 48.14 88.33 49.13
CA SER A 55 47.27 89.45 48.72
C SER A 55 45.81 89.27 49.16
N LEU A 56 45.28 88.04 49.05
CA LEU A 56 43.91 87.73 49.50
C LEU A 56 43.80 87.74 51.03
N THR A 57 44.82 87.26 51.73
CA THR A 57 44.89 87.32 53.20
C THR A 57 44.86 88.77 53.68
N ASP A 58 45.65 89.67 53.08
CA ASP A 58 45.63 91.09 53.43
C ASP A 58 44.26 91.76 53.16
N ALA A 59 43.65 91.43 52.02
CA ALA A 59 42.34 91.97 51.66
C ALA A 59 41.20 91.47 52.56
N PHE A 60 41.21 90.21 53.00
CA PHE A 60 40.20 89.63 53.88
C PHE A 60 39.98 90.45 55.16
N PHE A 61 41.04 90.96 55.78
CA PHE A 61 40.93 91.80 56.99
C PHE A 61 40.43 93.22 56.71
N VAL A 62 40.62 93.75 55.50
CA VAL A 62 40.33 95.15 55.13
C VAL A 62 38.98 95.32 54.43
N GLU A 63 38.60 94.41 53.53
CA GLU A 63 37.44 94.55 52.65
C GLU A 63 36.33 93.55 53.01
N ALA A 64 35.16 94.07 53.41
CA ALA A 64 34.02 93.25 53.85
C ALA A 64 33.43 92.36 52.73
N ALA A 65 33.54 92.77 51.46
CA ALA A 65 33.11 91.93 50.33
C ALA A 65 34.03 90.72 50.14
N VAL A 66 35.35 90.91 50.28
CA VAL A 66 36.33 89.83 50.21
C VAL A 66 36.18 88.87 51.39
N GLU A 67 35.90 89.39 52.60
CA GLU A 67 35.53 88.60 53.78
C GLU A 67 34.32 87.71 53.49
N GLU A 68 33.21 88.26 52.99
CA GLU A 68 31.96 87.54 52.72
C GLU A 68 32.17 86.44 51.67
N THR A 69 32.72 86.78 50.50
CA THR A 69 33.01 85.81 49.42
C THR A 69 34.00 84.71 49.85
N THR A 70 35.02 85.05 50.66
CA THR A 70 35.97 84.04 51.18
C THR A 70 35.28 83.10 52.18
N CYS A 71 34.44 83.61 53.07
CA CYS A 71 33.70 82.78 54.02
C CYS A 71 32.69 81.86 53.34
N GLU A 72 32.00 82.34 52.29
CA GLU A 72 31.08 81.53 51.49
C GLU A 72 31.83 80.41 50.74
N PHE A 73 32.93 80.74 50.06
CA PHE A 73 33.75 79.75 49.33
C PHE A 73 34.34 78.68 50.27
N PHE A 74 34.77 79.08 51.47
CA PHE A 74 35.25 78.13 52.48
C PHE A 74 34.13 77.24 53.04
N ALA A 75 32.91 77.76 53.20
CA ALA A 75 31.77 76.96 53.60
C ALA A 75 31.34 75.94 52.51
N GLU A 76 31.51 76.28 51.23
CA GLU A 76 31.33 75.34 50.12
C GLU A 76 32.39 74.23 50.12
N GLN A 77 33.68 74.58 50.23
CA GLN A 77 34.75 73.56 50.29
C GLN A 77 34.66 72.67 51.54
N ALA A 78 34.27 73.22 52.69
CA ALA A 78 34.18 72.49 53.95
C ALA A 78 32.79 71.87 54.25
N GLU A 79 31.84 71.86 53.30
CA GLU A 79 30.45 71.44 53.56
C GLU A 79 30.36 70.06 54.23
N ALA A 80 31.15 69.09 53.76
CA ALA A 80 31.20 67.73 54.32
C ALA A 80 31.79 67.68 55.75
N ALA A 81 32.73 68.58 56.08
CA ALA A 81 33.28 68.72 57.43
C ALA A 81 32.29 69.44 58.37
N ILE A 82 31.61 70.49 57.89
CA ILE A 82 30.57 71.22 58.62
C ILE A 82 29.41 70.29 59.00
N ALA A 83 28.91 69.52 58.04
CA ALA A 83 27.86 68.53 58.28
C ALA A 83 28.30 67.47 59.31
N ARG A 84 29.54 66.97 59.19
CA ARG A 84 30.12 65.97 60.09
C ARG A 84 30.27 66.47 61.53
N VAL A 85 30.85 67.66 61.74
CA VAL A 85 30.98 68.30 63.05
C VAL A 85 29.61 68.57 63.68
N GLY A 86 28.62 68.98 62.87
CA GLY A 86 27.25 69.26 63.33
C GLY A 86 26.48 68.07 63.92
N TYR A 87 26.88 66.83 63.63
CA TYR A 87 26.26 65.61 64.19
C TYR A 87 27.01 65.02 65.41
N MET A 88 28.22 65.50 65.73
CA MET A 88 29.04 64.97 66.82
C MET A 88 28.78 65.72 68.13
N GLU A 89 28.85 65.02 69.27
CA GLU A 89 28.83 65.65 70.59
C GLU A 89 30.17 66.32 70.94
N VAL A 90 30.16 67.30 71.86
CA VAL A 90 31.36 68.09 72.18
C VAL A 90 32.53 67.22 72.68
N ALA A 91 32.24 66.21 73.49
CA ALA A 91 33.26 65.27 73.98
C ALA A 91 33.76 64.30 72.89
N GLU A 92 32.99 64.08 71.82
CA GLU A 92 33.46 63.31 70.65
C GLU A 92 34.36 64.18 69.77
N ILE A 93 34.02 65.46 69.59
CA ILE A 93 34.84 66.46 68.90
C ILE A 93 36.21 66.61 69.57
N GLU A 94 36.24 66.77 70.90
CA GLU A 94 37.48 66.85 71.68
C GLU A 94 38.32 65.56 71.59
N MET A 95 37.69 64.39 71.46
CA MET A 95 38.39 63.09 71.36
C MET A 95 38.90 62.76 69.94
N PHE A 96 38.10 63.04 68.90
CA PHE A 96 38.46 62.73 67.51
C PHE A 96 39.40 63.75 66.89
N PHE A 97 39.38 65.00 67.36
CA PHE A 97 40.19 66.10 66.83
C PHE A 97 41.20 66.64 67.86
N ASP A 98 41.76 65.74 68.68
CA ASP A 98 42.82 66.05 69.66
C ASP A 98 44.21 66.21 69.01
N THR A 99 44.47 65.46 67.93
CA THR A 99 45.80 65.46 67.26
C THR A 99 45.79 66.19 65.91
N SER A 100 46.61 67.24 65.83
CA SER A 100 46.88 68.01 64.61
C SER A 100 47.44 67.14 63.46
N GLU A 101 48.39 66.28 63.80
CA GLU A 101 49.22 65.54 62.85
C GLU A 101 48.41 64.54 62.00
N THR A 102 47.45 63.83 62.59
CA THR A 102 46.62 62.84 61.85
C THR A 102 45.69 63.51 60.82
N LEU A 103 45.13 64.67 61.16
CA LEU A 103 44.32 65.49 60.25
C LEU A 103 45.17 66.11 59.12
N ILE A 104 46.43 66.45 59.41
CA ILE A 104 47.36 66.99 58.41
C ILE A 104 47.83 65.90 57.44
N GLU A 105 48.11 64.68 57.92
CA GLU A 105 48.43 63.53 57.06
C GLU A 105 47.24 63.08 56.19
N ALA A 106 46.01 63.18 56.71
CA ALA A 106 44.78 62.92 55.95
C ALA A 106 44.43 64.02 54.94
N GLY A 107 45.00 65.22 55.06
CA GLY A 107 44.67 66.40 54.25
C GLY A 107 43.42 67.17 54.72
N GLU A 108 42.58 66.58 55.57
CA GLU A 108 41.30 67.14 56.02
C GLU A 108 41.42 68.30 57.03
N PHE A 109 42.62 68.57 57.56
CA PHE A 109 42.86 69.55 58.63
C PHE A 109 42.19 70.92 58.40
N ALA A 110 42.31 71.48 57.20
CA ALA A 110 41.81 72.84 56.93
C ALA A 110 40.27 72.89 56.86
N GLU A 111 39.62 71.85 56.30
CA GLU A 111 38.16 71.71 56.27
C GLU A 111 37.60 71.52 57.69
N VAL A 112 38.21 70.62 58.46
CA VAL A 112 37.78 70.31 59.84
C VAL A 112 37.96 71.52 60.75
N VAL A 113 39.11 72.23 60.67
CA VAL A 113 39.30 73.45 61.45
C VAL A 113 38.29 74.53 61.06
N TRP A 114 38.00 74.73 59.76
CA TRP A 114 36.97 75.70 59.36
C TRP A 114 35.57 75.32 59.88
N ALA A 115 35.21 74.04 59.84
CA ALA A 115 33.96 73.52 60.41
C ALA A 115 33.84 73.78 61.92
N LEU A 116 34.91 73.51 62.69
CA LEU A 116 34.94 73.79 64.12
C LEU A 116 34.80 75.30 64.42
N LEU A 117 35.48 76.15 63.64
CA LEU A 117 35.47 77.61 63.82
C LEU A 117 34.14 78.29 63.47
N THR A 118 33.28 77.63 62.68
CA THR A 118 31.99 78.16 62.22
C THR A 118 30.77 77.60 62.96
N ASP A 119 30.98 76.67 63.90
CA ASP A 119 29.93 76.08 64.73
C ASP A 119 29.30 77.08 65.73
N GLU A 120 27.98 76.98 65.97
CA GLU A 120 27.27 77.84 66.93
C GLU A 120 27.61 77.53 68.40
N ARG A 121 28.19 76.35 68.69
CA ARG A 121 28.57 75.88 70.03
C ARG A 121 29.92 76.45 70.42
N THR A 122 29.93 77.39 71.35
CA THR A 122 31.14 78.13 71.79
C THR A 122 32.30 77.24 72.25
N ALA A 123 32.03 76.05 72.81
CA ALA A 123 33.05 75.07 73.17
C ALA A 123 33.77 74.51 71.92
N VAL A 124 33.01 74.13 70.89
CA VAL A 124 33.52 73.58 69.63
C VAL A 124 34.40 74.60 68.90
N ALA A 125 33.94 75.85 68.81
CA ALA A 125 34.72 76.95 68.26
C ALA A 125 36.03 77.18 69.05
N THR A 126 35.97 77.13 70.39
CA THR A 126 37.15 77.29 71.25
C THR A 126 38.17 76.16 71.01
N HIS A 127 37.73 74.92 70.82
CA HIS A 127 38.60 73.80 70.45
C HIS A 127 39.26 74.02 69.09
N GLY A 128 38.49 74.47 68.09
CA GLY A 128 38.99 74.84 66.76
C GLY A 128 40.10 75.90 66.80
N TYR A 129 39.94 76.96 67.60
CA TYR A 129 40.99 77.97 67.79
C TYR A 129 42.23 77.38 68.50
N SER A 130 42.05 76.53 69.52
CA SER A 130 43.15 75.86 70.23
C SER A 130 43.99 74.99 69.29
N LEU A 131 43.32 74.16 68.49
CA LEU A 131 43.94 73.29 67.48
C LEU A 131 44.69 74.12 66.42
N LEU A 132 44.10 75.21 65.91
CA LEU A 132 44.72 76.11 64.93
C LEU A 132 45.94 76.86 65.48
N HIS A 133 45.92 77.29 66.75
CA HIS A 133 47.08 77.95 67.37
C HIS A 133 48.24 76.97 67.63
N THR A 134 47.93 75.75 68.08
CA THR A 134 48.94 74.73 68.41
C THR A 134 49.63 74.23 67.14
N SER A 135 48.84 73.80 66.14
CA SER A 135 49.36 73.24 64.88
C SER A 135 50.21 74.24 64.09
N HIS A 136 49.85 75.52 64.09
CA HIS A 136 50.62 76.56 63.41
C HIS A 136 51.97 76.80 64.10
N ALA A 137 52.02 76.80 65.43
CA ALA A 137 53.27 76.94 66.18
C ALA A 137 54.22 75.74 65.95
N GLU A 138 53.67 74.52 65.81
CA GLU A 138 54.42 73.32 65.42
C GLU A 138 54.93 73.40 63.97
N ALA A 139 54.13 73.92 63.04
CA ALA A 139 54.51 74.12 61.65
C ALA A 139 55.63 75.17 61.49
N ASP A 140 55.55 76.31 62.19
CA ASP A 140 56.60 77.33 62.23
C ASP A 140 57.92 76.77 62.80
N ALA A 141 57.86 75.94 63.85
CA ALA A 141 59.03 75.28 64.40
C ALA A 141 59.68 74.30 63.40
N ARG A 142 58.87 73.45 62.75
CA ARG A 142 59.35 72.51 61.70
C ARG A 142 59.96 73.25 60.50
N SER A 143 59.42 74.42 60.15
CA SER A 143 59.96 75.32 59.11
C SER A 143 61.33 75.91 59.48
N ALA A 144 61.48 76.36 60.73
CA ALA A 144 62.74 76.90 61.24
C ALA A 144 63.87 75.86 61.27
N ASP A 145 63.60 74.62 61.69
CA ASP A 145 64.59 73.54 61.72
C ASP A 145 65.01 73.09 60.31
N GLN A 146 64.10 73.09 59.32
CA GLN A 146 64.48 72.83 57.92
C GLN A 146 65.42 73.90 57.36
N ALA A 147 65.20 75.18 57.69
CA ALA A 147 66.08 76.28 57.30
C ALA A 147 67.48 76.20 57.95
N ALA A 148 67.58 75.63 59.16
CA ALA A 148 68.85 75.41 59.85
C ALA A 148 69.67 74.26 59.22
N LEU A 149 69.01 73.14 58.88
CA LEU A 149 69.69 71.93 58.37
C LEU A 149 70.31 72.14 56.97
N GLN A 150 69.75 73.05 56.17
CA GLN A 150 70.14 73.26 54.77
C GLN A 150 71.49 73.97 54.59
N ASN A 151 72.08 74.54 55.64
CA ASN A 151 73.31 75.34 55.58
C ASN A 151 74.61 74.59 55.94
N GLN A 152 74.58 73.31 56.33
CA GLN A 152 75.75 72.63 56.93
C GLN A 152 76.48 71.59 56.07
N LEU A 153 76.01 71.22 54.87
CA LEU A 153 76.61 70.11 54.11
C LEU A 153 76.71 70.33 52.59
N THR A 154 77.63 71.21 52.17
CA THR A 154 77.88 71.55 50.75
C THR A 154 78.88 70.62 50.06
N ALA A 155 78.87 70.64 48.72
CA ALA A 155 79.75 69.92 47.79
C ALA A 155 79.75 68.37 47.82
N GLU A 156 80.21 67.73 48.89
CA GLU A 156 80.67 66.32 48.80
C GLU A 156 79.52 65.28 48.71
N LYS A 157 78.38 65.52 49.38
CA LYS A 157 77.19 64.66 49.18
C LYS A 157 76.50 64.92 47.84
N THR A 158 76.53 66.15 47.31
CA THR A 158 75.87 66.48 46.04
C THR A 158 76.47 65.75 44.85
N GLU A 159 77.77 65.41 44.87
CA GLU A 159 78.39 64.63 43.80
C GLU A 159 78.02 63.14 43.87
N LYS A 160 78.02 62.54 45.07
CA LYS A 160 77.56 61.15 45.27
C LYS A 160 76.09 60.97 44.91
N ILE A 161 75.21 61.86 45.36
CA ILE A 161 73.77 61.82 45.03
C ILE A 161 73.57 62.01 43.52
N ARG A 162 74.33 62.89 42.84
CA ARG A 162 74.27 63.01 41.38
C ARG A 162 74.71 61.74 40.65
N ALA A 163 75.78 61.07 41.11
CA ALA A 163 76.25 59.82 40.52
C ALA A 163 75.24 58.68 40.72
N GLU A 164 74.66 58.54 41.92
CA GLU A 164 73.64 57.55 42.26
C GLU A 164 72.32 57.80 41.50
N TYR A 165 71.88 59.06 41.40
CA TYR A 165 70.69 59.44 40.62
C TYR A 165 70.91 59.25 39.11
N ALA A 166 72.12 59.51 38.59
CA ALA A 166 72.47 59.22 37.20
C ALA A 166 72.50 57.72 36.90
N TYR A 167 73.01 56.90 37.83
CA TYR A 167 72.99 55.43 37.73
C TYR A 167 71.57 54.87 37.75
N ASN A 168 70.74 55.30 38.69
CA ASN A 168 69.35 54.86 38.80
C ASN A 168 68.51 55.34 37.61
N LEU A 169 68.76 56.54 37.09
CA LEU A 169 68.15 57.05 35.86
C LEU A 169 68.56 56.22 34.63
N GLU A 170 69.79 55.73 34.57
CA GLU A 170 70.24 54.87 33.46
C GLU A 170 69.65 53.46 33.54
N ILE A 171 69.46 52.90 34.75
CA ILE A 171 68.68 51.67 34.96
C ILE A 171 67.23 51.87 34.51
N ALA A 172 66.57 52.94 34.97
CA ALA A 172 65.18 53.22 34.60
C ALA A 172 64.97 53.39 33.08
N LYS A 173 65.95 53.99 32.37
CA LYS A 173 65.96 54.00 30.89
C LYS A 173 66.09 52.60 30.31
N GLN A 174 67.01 51.77 30.82
CA GLN A 174 67.22 50.41 30.31
C GLN A 174 65.98 49.52 30.54
N GLU A 175 65.29 49.68 31.66
CA GLU A 175 64.00 49.04 31.93
C GLU A 175 62.90 49.53 30.97
N PHE A 176 62.79 50.84 30.76
CA PHE A 176 61.84 51.43 29.80
C PHE A 176 62.10 51.01 28.34
N ASP A 177 63.37 50.97 27.92
CA ASP A 177 63.82 50.46 26.63
C ASP A 177 63.44 48.98 26.45
N ASN A 178 63.61 48.16 27.50
CA ASN A 178 63.25 46.76 27.47
C ASN A 178 61.73 46.55 27.41
N GLN A 179 60.95 47.29 28.20
CA GLN A 179 59.49 47.30 28.12
C GLN A 179 58.99 47.74 26.73
N THR A 180 59.65 48.75 26.12
CA THR A 180 59.34 49.20 24.76
C THR A 180 59.60 48.10 23.73
N ARG A 181 60.73 47.37 23.85
CA ARG A 181 61.05 46.21 22.99
C ARG A 181 60.06 45.05 23.17
N GLU A 182 59.58 44.79 24.39
CA GLU A 182 58.54 43.79 24.63
C GLU A 182 57.19 44.21 24.04
N MET A 183 56.82 45.48 24.16
CA MET A 183 55.60 46.02 23.54
C MET A 183 55.65 45.94 22.02
N GLU A 184 56.78 46.27 21.38
CA GLU A 184 56.98 46.05 19.95
C GLU A 184 56.85 44.57 19.56
N LEU A 185 57.44 43.66 20.34
CA LEU A 185 57.37 42.22 20.08
C LEU A 185 55.93 41.69 20.20
N LEU A 186 55.19 42.13 21.21
CA LEU A 186 53.79 41.79 21.43
C LEU A 186 52.89 42.37 20.33
N GLN A 187 53.15 43.60 19.88
CA GLN A 187 52.41 44.20 18.78
C GLN A 187 52.64 43.45 17.45
N ARG A 188 53.89 43.09 17.12
CA ARG A 188 54.19 42.26 15.92
C ARG A 188 53.52 40.89 16.01
N LYS A 189 53.49 40.24 17.18
CA LYS A 189 52.74 38.99 17.42
C LYS A 189 51.23 39.15 17.22
N ARG A 190 50.65 40.28 17.68
CA ARG A 190 49.22 40.59 17.46
C ARG A 190 48.91 40.78 15.99
N GLU A 191 49.77 41.48 15.25
CA GLU A 191 49.62 41.72 13.81
C GLU A 191 49.72 40.42 13.00
N ASP A 192 50.65 39.52 13.33
CA ASP A 192 50.72 38.18 12.72
C ASP A 192 49.48 37.34 13.03
N LEU A 193 49.05 37.26 14.30
CA LEU A 193 47.83 36.54 14.70
C LEU A 193 46.56 37.10 14.02
N GLN A 194 46.48 38.41 13.80
CA GLN A 194 45.39 39.04 13.04
C GLN A 194 45.45 38.68 11.55
N GLY A 195 46.67 38.57 10.97
CA GLY A 195 46.89 38.01 9.65
C GLY A 195 46.42 36.55 9.54
N GLN A 196 46.81 35.70 10.50
CA GLN A 196 46.38 34.30 10.58
C GLN A 196 44.85 34.18 10.72
N TYR A 197 44.22 34.99 11.58
CA TYR A 197 42.77 34.99 11.78
C TYR A 197 42.02 35.35 10.49
N THR A 198 42.40 36.44 9.81
CA THR A 198 41.73 36.84 8.55
C THR A 198 41.99 35.87 7.40
N ALA A 199 43.11 35.13 7.41
CA ALA A 199 43.34 34.02 6.50
C ALA A 199 42.46 32.79 6.81
N LEU A 200 42.23 32.50 8.09
CA LEU A 200 41.32 31.43 8.54
C LEU A 200 39.85 31.76 8.23
N GLU A 201 39.43 33.00 8.45
CA GLU A 201 38.08 33.49 8.13
C GLU A 201 37.78 33.38 6.62
N LYS A 202 38.76 33.71 5.76
CA LYS A 202 38.65 33.49 4.30
C LYS A 202 38.50 32.01 3.94
N LYS A 203 39.26 31.11 4.58
CA LYS A 203 39.12 29.66 4.40
C LYS A 203 37.76 29.16 4.88
N HIS A 204 37.24 29.67 5.99
CA HIS A 204 35.92 29.31 6.51
C HIS A 204 34.83 29.65 5.50
N LYS A 205 34.83 30.88 4.97
CA LYS A 205 33.88 31.33 3.94
C LYS A 205 33.96 30.52 2.64
N GLN A 206 35.15 30.05 2.25
CA GLN A 206 35.32 29.13 1.12
C GLN A 206 34.71 27.74 1.41
N VAL A 207 34.84 27.22 2.64
CA VAL A 207 34.22 25.96 3.06
C VAL A 207 32.70 26.09 3.15
N GLU A 208 32.17 27.19 3.68
CA GLU A 208 30.73 27.48 3.70
C GLU A 208 30.14 27.54 2.28
N GLN A 209 30.82 28.22 1.35
CA GLN A 209 30.42 28.27 -0.06
C GLN A 209 30.45 26.89 -0.73
N HIS A 210 31.47 26.07 -0.44
CA HIS A 210 31.55 24.71 -0.99
C HIS A 210 30.49 23.77 -0.39
N LEU A 211 30.19 23.90 0.91
CA LEU A 211 29.11 23.17 1.57
C LEU A 211 27.74 23.55 0.98
N ALA A 212 27.48 24.84 0.75
CA ALA A 212 26.24 25.30 0.11
C ALA A 212 26.10 24.75 -1.32
N PHE A 213 27.19 24.72 -2.11
CA PHE A 213 27.21 24.09 -3.42
C PHE A 213 26.90 22.58 -3.35
N LEU A 214 27.56 21.84 -2.46
CA LEU A 214 27.36 20.41 -2.30
C LEU A 214 25.93 20.07 -1.81
N LEU A 215 25.33 20.92 -0.96
CA LEU A 215 23.94 20.74 -0.53
C LEU A 215 22.97 20.89 -1.72
N ALA A 216 23.13 21.93 -2.55
CA ALA A 216 22.32 22.13 -3.75
C ALA A 216 22.55 21.02 -4.80
N GLU A 217 23.77 20.48 -4.92
CA GLU A 217 24.04 19.33 -5.79
C GLU A 217 23.37 18.05 -5.28
N ASN A 218 23.36 17.80 -3.96
CA ASN A 218 22.64 16.67 -3.36
C ASN A 218 21.12 16.79 -3.48
N GLU A 219 20.57 18.00 -3.37
CA GLU A 219 19.15 18.29 -3.62
C GLU A 219 18.79 17.98 -5.08
N ALA A 220 19.54 18.53 -6.04
CA ALA A 220 19.37 18.26 -7.47
C ALA A 220 19.75 16.83 -7.91
N LEU A 221 20.28 15.98 -7.00
CA LEU A 221 20.44 14.54 -7.20
C LEU A 221 19.24 13.76 -6.63
N ARG A 222 18.66 14.19 -5.50
CA ARG A 222 17.40 13.62 -4.98
C ARG A 222 16.24 13.82 -5.94
N ASP A 223 16.07 15.02 -6.49
CA ASP A 223 15.01 15.31 -7.48
C ASP A 223 15.06 14.34 -8.68
N LYS A 224 16.28 13.95 -9.10
CA LYS A 224 16.51 12.99 -10.19
C LYS A 224 16.23 11.55 -9.79
N ASP A 225 16.53 11.18 -8.55
CA ASP A 225 16.26 9.84 -8.02
C ASP A 225 14.75 9.64 -7.79
N GLU A 226 14.05 10.63 -7.23
CA GLU A 226 12.58 10.65 -7.11
C GLU A 226 11.89 10.60 -8.49
N ALA A 227 12.39 11.34 -9.48
CA ALA A 227 11.93 11.24 -10.86
C ALA A 227 12.19 9.83 -11.45
N SER A 228 13.33 9.22 -11.14
CA SER A 228 13.64 7.84 -11.57
C SER A 228 12.74 6.81 -10.88
N GLU A 229 12.40 6.97 -9.61
CA GLU A 229 11.43 6.13 -8.91
C GLU A 229 10.02 6.26 -9.53
N ALA A 230 9.60 7.48 -9.89
CA ALA A 230 8.34 7.73 -10.59
C ALA A 230 8.28 7.03 -11.96
N ASP A 231 9.34 7.13 -12.76
CA ASP A 231 9.45 6.41 -14.04
C ASP A 231 9.52 4.89 -13.85
N ARG A 232 10.21 4.38 -12.82
CA ARG A 232 10.25 2.95 -12.48
C ARG A 232 8.90 2.43 -11.99
N LYS A 233 8.09 3.26 -11.32
CA LYS A 233 6.69 2.94 -10.99
C LYS A 233 5.83 2.89 -12.25
N ARG A 234 5.91 3.92 -13.11
CA ARG A 234 5.19 3.99 -14.39
C ARG A 234 5.54 2.83 -15.32
N LEU A 235 6.79 2.37 -15.33
CA LEU A 235 7.24 1.19 -16.06
C LEU A 235 6.57 -0.09 -15.55
N LYS A 236 6.42 -0.27 -14.23
CA LYS A 236 5.69 -1.42 -13.65
C LYS A 236 4.20 -1.39 -14.03
N GLU A 237 3.57 -0.22 -13.99
CA GLU A 237 2.17 -0.03 -14.40
C GLU A 237 1.98 -0.36 -15.89
N LEU A 238 2.89 0.09 -16.76
CA LEU A 238 2.90 -0.25 -18.19
C LEU A 238 3.18 -1.75 -18.45
N GLN A 239 4.03 -2.40 -17.65
CA GLN A 239 4.26 -3.85 -17.73
C GLN A 239 3.01 -4.65 -17.31
N GLN A 240 2.32 -4.24 -16.25
CA GLN A 240 1.05 -4.84 -15.83
C GLN A 240 -0.03 -4.67 -16.91
N ALA A 241 -0.13 -3.49 -17.52
CA ALA A 241 -1.03 -3.26 -18.66
C ALA A 241 -0.66 -4.11 -19.87
N ASN A 242 0.63 -4.27 -20.21
CA ASN A 242 1.08 -5.11 -21.32
C ASN A 242 0.74 -6.59 -21.10
N ASN A 243 0.87 -7.09 -19.87
CA ASN A 243 0.45 -8.46 -19.51
C ASN A 243 -1.06 -8.64 -19.70
N LEU A 244 -1.87 -7.69 -19.21
CA LEU A 244 -3.34 -7.72 -19.39
C LEU A 244 -3.74 -7.66 -20.88
N PHE A 245 -3.00 -6.94 -21.72
CA PHE A 245 -3.22 -6.95 -23.17
C PHE A 245 -2.89 -8.33 -23.78
N ARG A 246 -1.77 -8.96 -23.40
CA ARG A 246 -1.41 -10.31 -23.86
C ARG A 246 -2.42 -11.38 -23.42
N GLU A 247 -2.95 -11.27 -22.20
CA GLU A 247 -4.04 -12.13 -21.71
C GLU A 247 -5.30 -12.00 -22.59
N ARG A 248 -5.64 -10.77 -23.01
CA ARG A 248 -6.75 -10.53 -23.95
C ARG A 248 -6.46 -11.00 -25.37
N GLU A 249 -5.23 -10.82 -25.87
CA GLU A 249 -4.80 -11.35 -27.17
C GLU A 249 -4.91 -12.88 -27.21
N ALA A 250 -4.52 -13.57 -26.12
CA ALA A 250 -4.69 -15.02 -25.97
C ALA A 250 -6.17 -15.44 -25.91
N GLN A 251 -7.03 -14.67 -25.21
CA GLN A 251 -8.48 -14.90 -25.18
C GLN A 251 -9.11 -14.73 -26.58
N TYR A 252 -8.72 -13.71 -27.34
CA TYR A 252 -9.21 -13.51 -28.70
C TYR A 252 -8.69 -14.60 -29.66
N ALA A 253 -7.45 -15.06 -29.53
CA ALA A 253 -6.92 -16.17 -30.32
C ALA A 253 -7.70 -17.47 -30.08
N ALA A 254 -8.00 -17.81 -28.82
CA ALA A 254 -8.82 -18.98 -28.48
C ALA A 254 -10.27 -18.84 -29.02
N MET A 255 -10.84 -17.65 -28.99
CA MET A 255 -12.16 -17.37 -29.55
C MET A 255 -12.18 -17.47 -31.09
N ASP A 256 -11.09 -17.08 -31.78
CA ASP A 256 -10.93 -17.28 -33.22
C ASP A 256 -10.73 -18.76 -33.60
N GLU A 257 -10.13 -19.58 -32.73
CA GLU A 257 -10.06 -21.05 -32.90
C GLU A 257 -11.45 -21.70 -32.74
N GLU A 258 -12.20 -21.33 -31.70
CA GLU A 258 -13.60 -21.77 -31.50
C GLU A 258 -14.49 -21.36 -32.69
N LEU A 259 -14.34 -20.12 -33.17
CA LEU A 259 -15.10 -19.60 -34.31
C LEU A 259 -14.70 -20.25 -35.65
N GLN A 260 -13.48 -20.78 -35.77
CA GLN A 260 -13.08 -21.65 -36.88
C GLN A 260 -13.72 -23.05 -36.79
N GLN A 261 -13.76 -23.66 -35.59
CA GLN A 261 -14.43 -24.95 -35.37
C GLN A 261 -15.92 -24.85 -35.70
N LEU A 262 -16.61 -23.81 -35.19
CA LEU A 262 -18.02 -23.55 -35.47
C LEU A 262 -18.29 -23.29 -36.97
N ARG A 263 -17.37 -22.66 -37.71
CA ARG A 263 -17.48 -22.53 -39.18
C ARG A 263 -17.41 -23.89 -39.87
N HIS A 264 -16.44 -24.73 -39.50
CA HIS A 264 -16.29 -26.06 -40.08
C HIS A 264 -17.48 -26.98 -39.77
N GLU A 265 -18.03 -26.91 -38.55
CA GLU A 265 -19.27 -27.60 -38.18
C GLU A 265 -20.46 -27.10 -39.02
N ASN A 266 -20.60 -25.78 -39.22
CA ASN A 266 -21.64 -25.23 -40.10
C ASN A 266 -21.49 -25.69 -41.57
N GLU A 267 -20.27 -25.75 -42.11
CA GLU A 267 -20.00 -26.29 -43.45
C GLU A 267 -20.41 -27.77 -43.55
N SER A 268 -20.08 -28.58 -42.53
CA SER A 268 -20.49 -29.99 -42.41
C SER A 268 -22.02 -30.13 -42.34
N LEU A 269 -22.70 -29.33 -41.53
CA LEU A 269 -24.15 -29.32 -41.39
C LEU A 269 -24.85 -28.88 -42.69
N LEU A 270 -24.31 -27.90 -43.41
CA LEU A 270 -24.81 -27.48 -44.72
C LEU A 270 -24.64 -28.59 -45.77
N ALA A 271 -23.53 -29.32 -45.77
CA ALA A 271 -23.32 -30.48 -46.63
C ALA A 271 -24.28 -31.63 -46.29
N ALA A 272 -24.49 -31.92 -45.00
CA ALA A 272 -25.46 -32.91 -44.54
C ALA A 272 -26.90 -32.55 -44.94
N HIS A 273 -27.28 -31.27 -44.77
CA HIS A 273 -28.59 -30.75 -45.19
C HIS A 273 -28.77 -30.80 -46.72
N ALA A 274 -27.73 -30.54 -47.50
CA ALA A 274 -27.77 -30.70 -48.95
C ALA A 274 -27.98 -32.18 -49.36
N ASN A 275 -27.38 -33.12 -48.64
CA ASN A 275 -27.54 -34.55 -48.86
C ASN A 275 -28.95 -35.04 -48.49
N THR A 276 -29.51 -34.66 -47.33
CA THR A 276 -30.89 -35.02 -46.96
C THR A 276 -31.92 -34.39 -47.89
N ALA A 277 -31.69 -33.15 -48.37
CA ALA A 277 -32.51 -32.53 -49.41
C ALA A 277 -32.42 -33.23 -50.78
N ALA A 278 -31.33 -33.93 -51.09
CA ALA A 278 -31.22 -34.80 -52.27
C ALA A 278 -31.96 -36.13 -52.05
N GLN A 279 -31.83 -36.74 -50.87
CA GLN A 279 -32.57 -37.96 -50.50
C GLN A 279 -34.09 -37.75 -50.52
N LEU A 280 -34.58 -36.60 -50.05
CA LEU A 280 -36.00 -36.21 -50.14
C LEU A 280 -36.52 -36.19 -51.58
N LYS A 281 -35.75 -35.63 -52.52
CA LYS A 281 -36.12 -35.62 -53.95
C LYS A 281 -36.15 -37.02 -54.56
N GLU A 282 -35.32 -37.95 -54.08
CA GLU A 282 -35.35 -39.34 -54.53
C GLU A 282 -36.51 -40.11 -53.90
N TYR A 283 -36.84 -39.84 -52.63
CA TYR A 283 -38.05 -40.34 -51.98
C TYR A 283 -39.32 -39.88 -52.71
N ASP A 284 -39.42 -38.61 -53.11
CA ASP A 284 -40.56 -38.09 -53.89
C ASP A 284 -40.70 -38.77 -55.25
N ARG A 285 -39.58 -39.10 -55.93
CA ARG A 285 -39.57 -39.90 -57.16
C ARG A 285 -40.07 -41.32 -56.93
N ILE A 286 -39.58 -41.99 -55.88
CA ILE A 286 -39.99 -43.35 -55.51
C ILE A 286 -41.48 -43.38 -55.11
N LYS A 287 -41.96 -42.36 -54.41
CA LYS A 287 -43.37 -42.16 -54.05
C LYS A 287 -44.24 -42.01 -55.31
N ALA A 288 -43.87 -41.15 -56.24
CA ALA A 288 -44.58 -40.98 -57.51
C ALA A 288 -44.59 -42.29 -58.34
N ALA A 289 -43.45 -43.00 -58.40
CA ALA A 289 -43.36 -44.29 -59.09
C ALA A 289 -44.24 -45.37 -58.43
N LYS A 290 -44.34 -45.37 -57.10
CA LYS A 290 -45.26 -46.25 -56.35
C LYS A 290 -46.73 -45.91 -56.61
N GLU A 291 -47.06 -44.61 -56.70
CA GLU A 291 -48.42 -44.15 -57.04
C GLU A 291 -48.82 -44.60 -58.46
N THR A 292 -47.92 -44.49 -59.46
CA THR A 292 -48.19 -45.04 -60.80
C THR A 292 -48.29 -46.57 -60.80
N PHE A 293 -47.42 -47.28 -60.10
CA PHE A 293 -47.48 -48.74 -60.01
C PHE A 293 -48.76 -49.24 -59.34
N GLY A 294 -49.33 -48.48 -58.39
CA GLY A 294 -50.65 -48.77 -57.81
C GLY A 294 -51.79 -48.66 -58.82
N VAL A 295 -51.72 -47.73 -59.77
CA VAL A 295 -52.70 -47.63 -60.87
C VAL A 295 -52.53 -48.79 -61.85
N ASP A 296 -51.29 -49.10 -62.25
CA ASP A 296 -51.01 -50.24 -63.13
C ASP A 296 -51.46 -51.57 -62.51
N LEU A 297 -51.28 -51.75 -61.20
CA LEU A 297 -51.75 -52.94 -60.48
C LEU A 297 -53.27 -53.08 -60.51
N THR A 298 -54.04 -52.01 -60.27
CA THR A 298 -55.51 -52.08 -60.32
C THR A 298 -56.04 -52.35 -61.74
N LEU A 299 -55.34 -51.88 -62.79
CA LEU A 299 -55.64 -52.25 -64.18
C LEU A 299 -55.37 -53.73 -64.47
N VAL A 300 -54.30 -54.30 -63.90
CA VAL A 300 -54.01 -55.75 -63.99
C VAL A 300 -55.04 -56.57 -63.22
N GLU A 301 -55.45 -56.15 -62.02
CA GLU A 301 -56.50 -56.80 -61.23
C GLU A 301 -57.84 -56.79 -61.98
N GLU A 302 -58.24 -55.67 -62.60
CA GLU A 302 -59.47 -55.59 -63.40
C GLU A 302 -59.40 -56.49 -64.66
N ALA A 303 -58.22 -56.58 -65.29
CA ALA A 303 -58.00 -57.46 -66.43
C ALA A 303 -58.05 -58.96 -66.04
N VAL A 304 -57.47 -59.33 -64.89
CA VAL A 304 -57.56 -60.69 -64.34
C VAL A 304 -59.00 -61.04 -63.95
N TYR A 305 -59.74 -60.11 -63.35
CA TYR A 305 -61.15 -60.31 -63.01
C TYR A 305 -61.99 -60.59 -64.27
N LYS A 306 -61.84 -59.78 -65.32
CA LYS A 306 -62.52 -59.99 -66.62
C LYS A 306 -62.08 -61.29 -67.30
N GLY A 307 -60.80 -61.65 -67.18
CA GLY A 307 -60.26 -62.92 -67.67
C GLY A 307 -60.92 -64.13 -66.98
N ASN A 308 -61.03 -64.09 -65.66
CA ASN A 308 -61.70 -65.13 -64.86
C ASN A 308 -63.19 -65.23 -65.19
N GLN A 309 -63.90 -64.10 -65.33
CA GLN A 309 -65.31 -64.11 -65.75
C GLN A 309 -65.48 -64.76 -67.14
N GLY A 310 -64.62 -64.43 -68.12
CA GLY A 310 -64.63 -65.09 -69.43
C GLY A 310 -64.32 -66.59 -69.35
N LEU A 311 -63.53 -67.02 -68.36
CA LEU A 311 -63.23 -68.41 -68.06
C LEU A 311 -64.43 -69.14 -67.42
N GLU A 312 -65.18 -68.49 -66.53
CA GLU A 312 -66.44 -69.00 -65.97
C GLU A 312 -67.56 -69.08 -67.04
N GLU A 313 -67.65 -68.10 -67.94
CA GLU A 313 -68.56 -68.12 -69.09
C GLU A 313 -68.20 -69.27 -70.05
N LEU A 314 -66.91 -69.46 -70.35
CA LEU A 314 -66.44 -70.57 -71.18
C LEU A 314 -66.65 -71.92 -70.48
N GLN A 315 -66.40 -72.02 -69.18
CA GLN A 315 -66.69 -73.23 -68.39
C GLN A 315 -68.19 -73.52 -68.38
N THR A 316 -69.05 -72.53 -68.20
CA THR A 316 -70.51 -72.68 -68.23
C THR A 316 -71.02 -73.13 -69.61
N SER A 317 -70.42 -72.59 -70.68
CA SER A 317 -70.66 -73.03 -72.06
C SER A 317 -70.19 -74.47 -72.28
N LEU A 318 -69.01 -74.83 -71.78
CA LEU A 318 -68.45 -76.18 -71.86
C LEU A 318 -69.32 -77.17 -71.06
N ASP A 319 -69.81 -76.78 -69.88
CA ASP A 319 -70.78 -77.52 -69.07
C ASP A 319 -72.12 -77.70 -69.80
N ALA A 320 -72.59 -76.69 -70.53
CA ALA A 320 -73.80 -76.78 -71.35
C ALA A 320 -73.60 -77.72 -72.55
N HIS A 321 -72.42 -77.69 -73.18
CA HIS A 321 -72.02 -78.63 -74.21
C HIS A 321 -71.83 -80.05 -73.68
N PHE A 322 -71.25 -80.23 -72.49
CA PHE A 322 -71.17 -81.51 -71.80
C PHE A 322 -72.56 -82.02 -71.43
N LYS A 323 -73.46 -81.20 -70.87
CA LYS A 323 -74.85 -81.59 -70.58
C LYS A 323 -75.66 -81.90 -71.85
N ALA A 324 -75.34 -81.26 -72.98
CA ALA A 324 -75.90 -81.61 -74.29
C ALA A 324 -75.32 -82.95 -74.82
N LEU A 325 -74.02 -83.19 -74.63
CA LEU A 325 -73.35 -84.44 -74.98
C LEU A 325 -73.81 -85.59 -74.08
N GLU A 326 -74.03 -85.35 -72.78
CA GLU A 326 -74.64 -86.27 -71.81
C GLU A 326 -76.06 -86.59 -72.23
N ARG A 327 -76.93 -85.61 -72.54
CA ARG A 327 -78.27 -85.89 -73.10
C ARG A 327 -78.22 -86.75 -74.37
N ASN A 328 -77.19 -86.58 -75.20
CA ASN A 328 -76.97 -87.40 -76.39
C ASN A 328 -76.41 -88.78 -76.03
N GLN A 329 -75.53 -88.87 -75.03
CA GLN A 329 -75.03 -90.10 -74.40
C GLN A 329 -76.08 -90.81 -73.55
N ASP A 330 -77.17 -90.16 -73.14
CA ASP A 330 -78.31 -90.70 -72.40
C ASP A 330 -79.49 -90.99 -73.32
N THR A 331 -79.51 -90.41 -74.52
CA THR A 331 -80.32 -90.91 -75.64
C THR A 331 -79.68 -92.16 -76.23
N THR A 332 -78.36 -92.17 -76.43
CA THR A 332 -77.62 -93.35 -76.91
C THR A 332 -77.34 -94.38 -75.83
N ARG A 333 -77.18 -94.02 -74.53
CA ARG A 333 -77.39 -94.96 -73.41
C ARG A 333 -78.85 -95.35 -73.35
N GLY A 334 -79.83 -94.48 -73.47
CA GLY A 334 -81.24 -94.89 -73.54
C GLY A 334 -81.51 -95.99 -74.60
N ALA A 335 -80.76 -95.98 -75.71
CA ALA A 335 -80.70 -97.09 -76.66
C ALA A 335 -79.81 -98.26 -76.21
N LEU A 336 -78.59 -98.01 -75.71
CA LEU A 336 -77.64 -99.02 -75.21
C LEU A 336 -78.04 -99.69 -73.88
N THR A 337 -78.96 -99.12 -73.12
CA THR A 337 -79.53 -99.61 -71.86
C THR A 337 -80.70 -100.51 -72.17
N ARG A 338 -81.52 -100.21 -73.21
CA ARG A 338 -82.35 -101.24 -73.86
C ARG A 338 -81.53 -102.43 -74.41
N ILE A 339 -80.22 -102.24 -74.61
CA ILE A 339 -79.23 -103.27 -75.01
C ILE A 339 -78.34 -103.74 -73.83
N ARG A 340 -78.51 -103.20 -72.61
CA ARG A 340 -77.66 -103.50 -71.42
C ARG A 340 -78.43 -103.92 -70.17
N ASP A 341 -79.68 -103.52 -70.02
CA ASP A 341 -80.69 -104.23 -69.23
C ASP A 341 -80.85 -105.68 -69.72
N THR A 342 -80.44 -105.95 -70.96
CA THR A 342 -80.33 -107.28 -71.59
C THR A 342 -78.93 -107.93 -71.47
N LEU A 343 -77.93 -107.29 -70.85
CA LEU A 343 -76.53 -107.76 -70.85
C LEU A 343 -75.72 -107.61 -69.54
N THR A 344 -76.13 -106.79 -68.57
CA THR A 344 -75.52 -106.67 -67.23
C THR A 344 -76.61 -106.32 -66.20
N LEU A 345 -76.84 -107.01 -65.08
CA LEU A 345 -76.05 -108.02 -64.37
C LEU A 345 -74.59 -107.61 -64.05
N LEU A 346 -74.34 -107.34 -62.76
CA LEU A 346 -73.02 -107.38 -62.07
C LEU A 346 -72.07 -106.16 -62.22
N ASP A 347 -72.41 -105.09 -61.48
CA ASP A 347 -71.60 -104.33 -60.49
C ASP A 347 -70.19 -103.74 -60.75
N THR A 348 -69.74 -102.88 -59.81
CA THR A 348 -68.66 -101.85 -59.98
C THR A 348 -67.71 -101.71 -58.71
N PRO A 349 -67.01 -100.59 -58.33
CA PRO A 349 -65.63 -100.60 -57.74
C PRO A 349 -65.63 -100.06 -56.24
N PRO A 350 -64.77 -99.17 -55.65
CA PRO A 350 -63.48 -98.49 -56.01
C PRO A 350 -62.43 -98.21 -54.85
N ASP A 351 -61.43 -97.33 -55.10
CA ASP A 351 -60.74 -96.35 -54.17
C ASP A 351 -59.83 -96.79 -52.97
N ALA A 352 -59.01 -95.97 -52.26
CA ALA A 352 -58.20 -94.73 -52.53
C ALA A 352 -57.29 -94.27 -51.31
N ASP A 353 -56.44 -93.22 -51.49
CA ASP A 353 -56.00 -92.12 -50.55
C ASP A 353 -54.88 -92.18 -49.43
N ASP A 354 -54.65 -91.03 -48.74
CA ASP A 354 -53.37 -90.41 -48.18
C ASP A 354 -53.49 -89.71 -46.74
N LYS A 355 -52.40 -89.19 -46.07
CA LYS A 355 -52.30 -87.89 -45.25
C LYS A 355 -51.15 -87.62 -44.18
N ASN A 356 -50.51 -86.41 -44.23
CA ASN A 356 -50.42 -85.23 -43.27
C ASN A 356 -49.77 -85.17 -41.80
N ALA A 357 -49.27 -83.99 -41.29
CA ALA A 357 -49.15 -83.49 -39.83
C ALA A 357 -48.27 -82.17 -39.57
N LEU A 358 -48.26 -81.54 -38.34
CA LEU A 358 -47.47 -80.29 -37.94
C LEU A 358 -47.22 -80.01 -36.39
N THR A 359 -46.49 -78.91 -35.96
CA THR A 359 -45.85 -78.68 -34.58
C THR A 359 -45.87 -77.21 -33.91
N PRO A 360 -44.91 -76.58 -33.10
CA PRO A 360 -45.18 -75.77 -31.84
C PRO A 360 -44.54 -74.31 -31.63
N ALA A 361 -44.22 -73.82 -30.39
CA ALA A 361 -44.09 -72.37 -29.94
C ALA A 361 -42.81 -71.85 -29.14
N GLN A 362 -42.79 -70.58 -28.63
CA GLN A 362 -41.61 -69.69 -28.30
C GLN A 362 -41.48 -69.08 -26.84
N PRO A 363 -40.31 -68.49 -26.41
CA PRO A 363 -40.01 -67.97 -25.04
C PRO A 363 -40.02 -66.41 -24.85
N ARG A 364 -39.98 -65.91 -23.58
CA ARG A 364 -40.09 -64.47 -23.22
C ARG A 364 -38.79 -63.77 -22.78
N VAL A 365 -38.67 -62.47 -23.10
CA VAL A 365 -37.46 -61.64 -22.94
C VAL A 365 -37.78 -60.27 -22.34
N GLY A 366 -36.93 -59.78 -21.43
CA GLY A 366 -36.95 -58.39 -20.95
C GLY A 366 -35.62 -57.69 -21.20
N VAL A 367 -35.66 -56.46 -21.73
CA VAL A 367 -34.48 -55.69 -22.14
C VAL A 367 -34.29 -54.47 -21.24
N PHE A 368 -33.07 -54.25 -20.73
CA PHE A 368 -32.75 -53.16 -19.81
C PHE A 368 -31.48 -52.45 -20.28
N VAL A 369 -31.61 -51.21 -20.75
CA VAL A 369 -30.55 -50.47 -21.45
C VAL A 369 -30.06 -49.28 -20.65
N ASP A 370 -28.80 -49.32 -20.24
CA ASP A 370 -28.09 -48.18 -19.69
C ASP A 370 -27.60 -47.29 -20.84
N VAL A 371 -28.40 -46.27 -21.15
CA VAL A 371 -28.11 -45.35 -22.25
C VAL A 371 -26.88 -44.50 -21.95
N GLN A 372 -26.52 -44.27 -20.67
CA GLN A 372 -25.35 -43.47 -20.32
C GLN A 372 -24.06 -44.28 -20.54
N ASN A 373 -23.98 -45.52 -20.05
CA ASN A 373 -22.84 -46.41 -20.27
C ASN A 373 -22.64 -46.70 -21.77
N MET A 374 -23.72 -47.02 -22.49
CA MET A 374 -23.68 -47.25 -23.95
C MET A 374 -23.29 -46.00 -24.75
N PHE A 375 -23.74 -44.81 -24.35
CA PHE A 375 -23.36 -43.56 -25.02
C PHE A 375 -21.87 -43.22 -24.85
N TYR A 376 -21.31 -43.36 -23.65
CA TYR A 376 -19.88 -43.09 -23.45
C TYR A 376 -19.00 -44.10 -24.19
N ALA A 377 -19.33 -45.39 -24.14
CA ALA A 377 -18.59 -46.43 -24.85
C ALA A 377 -18.61 -46.26 -26.38
N ALA A 378 -19.75 -45.83 -26.95
CA ALA A 378 -19.85 -45.50 -28.38
C ALA A 378 -19.08 -44.23 -28.75
N LYS A 379 -19.12 -43.20 -27.88
CA LYS A 379 -18.46 -41.92 -28.12
C LYS A 379 -16.93 -42.02 -28.03
N ASP A 380 -16.40 -42.67 -27.00
CA ASP A 380 -14.96 -42.70 -26.70
C ASP A 380 -14.14 -43.34 -27.83
N ARG A 381 -14.53 -44.55 -28.26
CA ARG A 381 -13.76 -45.32 -29.23
C ARG A 381 -14.19 -45.14 -30.69
N PHE A 382 -15.45 -44.80 -30.95
CA PHE A 382 -16.00 -44.76 -32.30
C PHE A 382 -16.52 -43.39 -32.75
N ALA A 383 -16.67 -42.42 -31.84
CA ALA A 383 -17.28 -41.10 -32.11
C ALA A 383 -18.68 -41.15 -32.76
N ARG A 384 -19.41 -42.27 -32.60
CA ARG A 384 -20.72 -42.56 -33.18
C ARG A 384 -21.76 -42.83 -32.09
N ARG A 385 -23.02 -43.03 -32.47
CA ARG A 385 -24.12 -43.32 -31.52
C ARG A 385 -24.64 -44.75 -31.73
N VAL A 386 -25.19 -45.36 -30.69
CA VAL A 386 -25.86 -46.67 -30.81
C VAL A 386 -27.21 -46.49 -31.51
N ASP A 387 -27.50 -47.37 -32.47
CA ASP A 387 -28.81 -47.49 -33.10
C ASP A 387 -29.72 -48.35 -32.22
N TYR A 388 -30.39 -47.72 -31.26
CA TYR A 388 -31.26 -48.41 -30.30
C TYR A 388 -32.44 -49.14 -30.97
N ILE A 389 -32.83 -48.78 -32.20
CA ILE A 389 -33.90 -49.49 -32.93
C ILE A 389 -33.36 -50.84 -33.40
N LYS A 390 -32.25 -50.84 -34.16
CA LYS A 390 -31.60 -52.08 -34.60
C LYS A 390 -31.12 -52.94 -33.43
N LEU A 391 -30.68 -52.30 -32.34
CA LEU A 391 -30.30 -52.98 -31.10
C LEU A 391 -31.46 -53.82 -30.57
N LEU A 392 -32.66 -53.24 -30.42
CA LEU A 392 -33.83 -53.95 -29.91
C LEU A 392 -34.23 -55.12 -30.82
N ASP A 393 -34.34 -54.87 -32.13
CA ASP A 393 -34.72 -55.89 -33.11
C ASP A 393 -33.74 -57.08 -33.11
N LEU A 394 -32.43 -56.80 -33.06
CA LEU A 394 -31.38 -57.82 -33.11
C LEU A 394 -31.31 -58.64 -31.82
N ILE A 395 -31.37 -58.00 -30.65
CA ILE A 395 -31.23 -58.70 -29.36
C ILE A 395 -32.50 -59.45 -28.96
N VAL A 396 -33.69 -58.97 -29.36
CA VAL A 396 -34.93 -59.71 -29.15
C VAL A 396 -35.01 -60.88 -30.15
N GLY A 397 -34.89 -60.60 -31.45
CA GLY A 397 -35.02 -61.59 -32.50
C GLY A 397 -36.40 -62.26 -32.50
N PRO A 398 -36.52 -63.58 -32.77
CA PRO A 398 -37.79 -64.29 -32.84
C PRO A 398 -38.32 -64.70 -31.44
N ARG A 399 -38.20 -63.80 -30.45
CA ARG A 399 -38.58 -64.05 -29.05
C ARG A 399 -39.68 -63.08 -28.62
N HIS A 400 -40.47 -63.45 -27.61
CA HIS A 400 -41.54 -62.59 -27.10
C HIS A 400 -40.96 -61.49 -26.20
N LEU A 401 -40.99 -60.24 -26.66
CA LEU A 401 -40.62 -59.09 -25.83
C LEU A 401 -41.71 -58.81 -24.79
N GLU A 402 -41.39 -59.04 -23.52
CA GLU A 402 -42.26 -58.72 -22.38
C GLU A 402 -42.19 -57.22 -22.04
N ALA A 403 -40.97 -56.66 -22.02
CA ALA A 403 -40.72 -55.23 -21.82
C ALA A 403 -39.33 -54.82 -22.29
N ALA A 404 -39.18 -53.57 -22.73
CA ALA A 404 -37.89 -52.92 -22.94
C ALA A 404 -37.83 -51.60 -22.14
N TYR A 405 -36.77 -51.39 -21.37
CA TYR A 405 -36.54 -50.18 -20.59
C TYR A 405 -35.26 -49.46 -21.05
N ALA A 406 -35.35 -48.15 -21.23
CA ALA A 406 -34.22 -47.28 -21.55
C ALA A 406 -33.99 -46.28 -20.41
N TYR A 407 -32.83 -46.37 -19.78
CA TYR A 407 -32.45 -45.60 -18.61
C TYR A 407 -31.57 -44.44 -19.03
N VAL A 408 -32.10 -43.21 -18.96
CA VAL A 408 -31.48 -42.01 -19.51
C VAL A 408 -31.18 -41.00 -18.41
N VAL A 409 -30.01 -40.37 -18.48
CA VAL A 409 -29.63 -39.27 -17.60
C VAL A 409 -29.67 -37.95 -18.38
N GLN A 410 -30.54 -37.05 -17.94
CA GLN A 410 -30.76 -35.75 -18.58
C GLN A 410 -29.75 -34.73 -18.03
N ILE A 411 -29.13 -33.99 -18.94
CA ILE A 411 -28.19 -32.91 -18.64
C ILE A 411 -28.92 -31.59 -18.94
N PRO A 412 -29.08 -30.65 -17.99
CA PRO A 412 -29.92 -29.45 -18.18
C PRO A 412 -29.57 -28.59 -19.40
N GLU A 413 -28.30 -28.61 -19.82
CA GLU A 413 -27.77 -27.87 -20.96
C GLU A 413 -28.02 -28.55 -22.33
N ILE A 414 -28.56 -29.78 -22.36
CA ILE A 414 -28.69 -30.59 -23.58
C ILE A 414 -30.15 -31.01 -23.81
N ASP A 415 -30.77 -30.52 -24.88
CA ASP A 415 -32.08 -31.00 -25.32
C ASP A 415 -31.97 -32.43 -25.88
N GLN A 416 -32.52 -33.39 -25.12
CA GLN A 416 -32.62 -34.80 -25.49
C GLN A 416 -34.04 -35.18 -25.98
N SER A 417 -35.00 -34.24 -26.04
CA SER A 417 -36.43 -34.51 -26.27
C SER A 417 -36.73 -35.32 -27.53
N SER A 418 -36.01 -35.05 -28.63
CA SER A 418 -36.10 -35.77 -29.90
C SER A 418 -35.62 -37.22 -29.80
N PHE A 419 -34.52 -37.47 -29.07
CA PHE A 419 -33.98 -38.80 -28.81
C PHE A 419 -34.89 -39.63 -27.91
N LEU A 420 -35.45 -39.01 -26.86
CA LEU A 420 -36.46 -39.65 -26.00
C LEU A 420 -37.72 -40.00 -26.81
N SER A 421 -38.20 -39.09 -27.65
CA SER A 421 -39.36 -39.34 -28.52
C SER A 421 -39.12 -40.51 -29.48
N LEU A 422 -37.90 -40.64 -30.01
CA LEU A 422 -37.49 -41.77 -30.86
C LEU A 422 -37.50 -43.09 -30.08
N LEU A 423 -36.90 -43.16 -28.89
CA LEU A 423 -36.91 -44.37 -28.06
C LEU A 423 -38.34 -44.83 -27.74
N GLY A 424 -39.20 -43.90 -27.31
CA GLY A 424 -40.58 -44.19 -26.93
C GLY A 424 -41.45 -44.64 -28.11
N HIS A 425 -41.21 -44.12 -29.32
CA HIS A 425 -41.91 -44.56 -30.52
C HIS A 425 -41.48 -45.97 -30.97
N ASN A 426 -40.24 -46.37 -30.67
CA ASN A 426 -39.66 -47.67 -31.03
C ASN A 426 -39.66 -48.66 -29.85
N GLY A 427 -40.70 -48.62 -29.01
CA GLY A 427 -41.01 -49.68 -28.04
C GLY A 427 -40.32 -49.62 -26.68
N TYR A 428 -39.42 -48.65 -26.43
CA TYR A 428 -38.77 -48.51 -25.12
C TYR A 428 -39.64 -47.73 -24.12
N THR A 429 -39.82 -48.29 -22.92
CA THR A 429 -40.30 -47.56 -21.75
C THR A 429 -39.15 -46.76 -21.14
N ILE A 430 -39.26 -45.44 -21.18
CA ILE A 430 -38.17 -44.53 -20.78
C ILE A 430 -38.22 -44.26 -19.28
N LYS A 431 -37.06 -44.30 -18.61
CA LYS A 431 -36.88 -43.76 -17.27
C LYS A 431 -35.79 -42.70 -17.29
N SER A 432 -36.16 -41.45 -17.00
CA SER A 432 -35.27 -40.28 -17.02
C SER A 432 -34.95 -39.78 -15.61
N LYS A 433 -33.69 -39.36 -15.40
CA LYS A 433 -33.19 -38.81 -14.12
C LYS A 433 -32.29 -37.61 -14.41
N ASP A 434 -32.46 -36.51 -13.68
CA ASP A 434 -31.63 -35.31 -13.84
C ASP A 434 -30.21 -35.56 -13.30
N LEU A 435 -29.18 -35.16 -14.05
CA LEU A 435 -27.80 -35.18 -13.57
C LEU A 435 -27.63 -34.16 -12.43
N ARG A 436 -27.28 -34.64 -11.23
CA ARG A 436 -27.06 -33.76 -10.07
C ARG A 436 -25.58 -33.58 -9.79
N LEU A 437 -25.05 -32.45 -10.24
CA LEU A 437 -23.74 -31.95 -9.80
C LEU A 437 -23.81 -31.53 -8.33
N ARG A 438 -22.88 -32.02 -7.52
CA ARG A 438 -22.69 -31.59 -6.13
C ARG A 438 -21.63 -30.49 -6.04
N GLY A 439 -21.66 -29.73 -4.94
CA GLY A 439 -20.64 -28.71 -4.63
C GLY A 439 -19.24 -29.26 -4.33
N ASP A 440 -19.06 -30.58 -4.29
CA ASP A 440 -17.77 -31.28 -4.23
C ASP A 440 -17.21 -31.64 -5.63
N GLY A 441 -17.93 -31.29 -6.70
CA GLY A 441 -17.58 -31.62 -8.09
C GLY A 441 -18.02 -33.01 -8.55
N SER A 442 -18.55 -33.86 -7.66
CA SER A 442 -19.06 -35.18 -8.04
C SER A 442 -20.42 -35.08 -8.73
N ALA A 443 -20.57 -35.81 -9.84
CA ALA A 443 -21.80 -35.91 -10.59
C ALA A 443 -22.56 -37.19 -10.18
N LYS A 444 -23.73 -37.05 -9.54
CA LYS A 444 -24.62 -38.18 -9.23
C LYS A 444 -25.62 -38.35 -10.38
N GLY A 445 -25.35 -39.32 -11.26
CA GLY A 445 -26.11 -39.58 -12.49
C GLY A 445 -26.70 -41.00 -12.54
N ASP A 446 -25.84 -42.01 -12.42
CA ASP A 446 -26.06 -43.46 -12.22
C ASP A 446 -27.50 -44.03 -12.28
N TRP A 447 -27.75 -45.06 -13.08
CA TRP A 447 -29.06 -45.76 -13.08
C TRP A 447 -29.04 -47.14 -12.43
N ASP A 448 -27.87 -47.63 -12.04
CA ASP A 448 -27.53 -49.00 -11.68
C ASP A 448 -28.44 -49.58 -10.58
N VAL A 449 -28.66 -48.83 -9.50
CA VAL A 449 -29.59 -49.23 -8.42
C VAL A 449 -31.04 -49.31 -8.93
N GLY A 450 -31.45 -48.43 -9.85
CA GLY A 450 -32.80 -48.44 -10.43
C GLY A 450 -32.98 -49.60 -11.41
N ILE A 451 -32.00 -49.84 -12.28
CA ILE A 451 -31.93 -50.99 -13.19
C ILE A 451 -32.01 -52.29 -12.37
N ALA A 452 -31.21 -52.44 -11.32
CA ALA A 452 -31.22 -53.63 -10.48
C ALA A 452 -32.56 -53.87 -9.78
N VAL A 453 -33.19 -52.81 -9.23
CA VAL A 453 -34.53 -52.91 -8.61
C VAL A 453 -35.60 -53.30 -9.62
N ASP A 454 -35.60 -52.69 -10.82
CA ASP A 454 -36.55 -53.00 -11.87
C ASP A 454 -36.40 -54.44 -12.38
N VAL A 455 -35.17 -54.86 -12.72
CA VAL A 455 -34.86 -56.22 -13.18
C VAL A 455 -35.34 -57.25 -12.14
N VAL A 456 -34.98 -57.08 -10.86
CA VAL A 456 -35.38 -57.99 -9.78
C VAL A 456 -36.90 -58.04 -9.63
N SER A 457 -37.61 -56.91 -9.79
CA SER A 457 -39.07 -56.87 -9.74
C SER A 457 -39.76 -57.66 -10.86
N MET A 458 -39.06 -57.89 -11.98
CA MET A 458 -39.61 -58.55 -13.18
C MET A 458 -39.17 -60.01 -13.38
N LEU A 459 -38.28 -60.57 -12.56
CA LEU A 459 -37.80 -61.96 -12.72
C LEU A 459 -38.94 -63.01 -12.69
N GLY A 460 -40.09 -62.68 -12.10
CA GLY A 460 -41.28 -63.53 -12.14
C GLY A 460 -41.94 -63.66 -13.53
N THR A 461 -41.84 -62.65 -14.40
CA THR A 461 -42.46 -62.64 -15.74
C THR A 461 -41.48 -62.89 -16.87
N LEU A 462 -40.18 -62.68 -16.65
CA LEU A 462 -39.14 -62.89 -17.67
C LEU A 462 -38.61 -64.33 -17.66
N ASP A 463 -38.22 -64.86 -18.83
CA ASP A 463 -37.43 -66.10 -18.94
C ASP A 463 -35.95 -65.78 -19.27
N VAL A 464 -35.72 -64.71 -20.03
CA VAL A 464 -34.42 -64.11 -20.33
C VAL A 464 -34.40 -62.64 -19.91
N VAL A 465 -33.32 -62.22 -19.24
CA VAL A 465 -32.98 -60.80 -19.00
C VAL A 465 -31.83 -60.42 -19.92
N ILE A 466 -31.99 -59.36 -20.71
CA ILE A 466 -30.93 -58.78 -21.54
C ILE A 466 -30.52 -57.44 -20.92
N LEU A 467 -29.31 -57.38 -20.40
CA LEU A 467 -28.69 -56.18 -19.83
C LEU A 467 -27.77 -55.54 -20.88
N ALA A 468 -28.16 -54.37 -21.38
CA ALA A 468 -27.30 -53.56 -22.24
C ALA A 468 -26.57 -52.50 -21.42
N SER A 469 -25.55 -52.95 -20.68
CA SER A 469 -24.54 -52.13 -20.00
C SER A 469 -23.22 -52.91 -19.92
N GLY A 470 -22.09 -52.21 -19.95
CA GLY A 470 -20.77 -52.80 -19.74
C GLY A 470 -20.31 -52.83 -18.28
N ASP A 471 -21.08 -52.25 -17.36
CA ASP A 471 -20.60 -51.93 -16.01
C ASP A 471 -20.41 -53.15 -15.10
N GLY A 472 -19.27 -53.19 -14.40
CA GLY A 472 -18.92 -54.26 -13.47
C GLY A 472 -19.83 -54.31 -12.24
N ASP A 473 -20.43 -53.19 -11.83
CA ASP A 473 -21.30 -53.14 -10.64
C ASP A 473 -22.62 -53.94 -10.83
N PHE A 474 -22.94 -54.39 -12.06
CA PHE A 474 -24.02 -55.33 -12.33
C PHE A 474 -23.68 -56.81 -12.10
N CYS A 475 -22.44 -57.18 -11.76
CA CYS A 475 -22.07 -58.59 -11.51
C CYS A 475 -22.97 -59.27 -10.45
N PRO A 476 -23.28 -58.67 -9.28
CA PRO A 476 -24.18 -59.28 -8.30
C PRO A 476 -25.63 -59.40 -8.79
N LEU A 477 -26.07 -58.53 -9.71
CA LEU A 477 -27.37 -58.64 -10.36
C LEU A 477 -27.39 -59.84 -11.33
N ALA A 478 -26.34 -60.01 -12.12
CA ALA A 478 -26.19 -61.14 -13.04
C ALA A 478 -26.14 -62.49 -12.30
N GLU A 479 -25.46 -62.56 -11.15
CA GLU A 479 -25.52 -63.72 -10.26
C GLU A 479 -26.93 -63.98 -9.71
N LEU A 480 -27.63 -62.94 -9.26
CA LEU A 480 -29.00 -63.05 -8.72
C LEU A 480 -30.02 -63.51 -9.78
N ILE A 481 -29.90 -63.06 -11.03
CA ILE A 481 -30.74 -63.53 -12.16
C ILE A 481 -30.56 -65.05 -12.33
N LYS A 482 -29.32 -65.54 -12.34
CA LYS A 482 -28.99 -66.97 -12.48
C LYS A 482 -29.41 -67.80 -11.27
N GLN A 483 -29.37 -67.24 -10.06
CA GLN A 483 -29.91 -67.85 -8.83
C GLN A 483 -31.46 -67.96 -8.82
N GLN A 484 -32.16 -67.40 -9.80
CA GLN A 484 -33.62 -67.55 -9.99
C GLN A 484 -33.96 -68.42 -11.22
N ASP A 485 -33.01 -69.24 -11.69
CA ASP A 485 -33.11 -70.08 -12.89
C ASP A 485 -33.49 -69.29 -14.16
N LYS A 486 -33.05 -68.02 -14.25
CA LYS A 486 -33.25 -67.15 -15.41
C LYS A 486 -31.96 -66.96 -16.19
N ARG A 487 -32.08 -66.81 -17.52
CA ARG A 487 -30.92 -66.53 -18.38
C ARG A 487 -30.57 -65.05 -18.31
N VAL A 488 -29.29 -64.72 -18.15
CA VAL A 488 -28.75 -63.35 -18.30
C VAL A 488 -27.89 -63.24 -19.55
N GLU A 489 -28.26 -62.34 -20.44
CA GLU A 489 -27.54 -61.99 -21.66
C GLU A 489 -27.02 -60.56 -21.53
N VAL A 490 -25.75 -60.31 -21.86
CA VAL A 490 -25.11 -58.99 -21.72
C VAL A 490 -24.77 -58.45 -23.10
N VAL A 491 -25.16 -57.21 -23.39
CA VAL A 491 -24.99 -56.57 -24.70
C VAL A 491 -24.23 -55.26 -24.53
N ALA A 492 -22.93 -55.25 -24.83
CA ALA A 492 -22.10 -54.08 -24.61
C ALA A 492 -20.89 -54.06 -25.55
N PHE A 493 -20.15 -52.96 -25.57
CA PHE A 493 -18.91 -52.89 -26.32
C PHE A 493 -17.82 -53.67 -25.59
N GLU A 494 -17.25 -54.70 -26.23
CA GLU A 494 -16.22 -55.61 -25.70
C GLU A 494 -15.07 -54.88 -24.98
N HIS A 495 -14.65 -53.72 -25.49
CA HIS A 495 -13.57 -52.91 -24.94
C HIS A 495 -13.92 -52.09 -23.69
N ASN A 496 -15.20 -51.94 -23.37
CA ASN A 496 -15.74 -51.17 -22.25
C ASN A 496 -16.77 -52.02 -21.47
N THR A 497 -16.47 -53.31 -21.31
CA THR A 497 -17.27 -54.27 -20.55
C THR A 497 -16.41 -54.98 -19.52
N SER A 498 -16.82 -55.03 -18.26
CA SER A 498 -16.12 -55.78 -17.22
C SER A 498 -15.92 -57.25 -17.59
N MET A 499 -14.69 -57.76 -17.46
CA MET A 499 -14.38 -59.18 -17.69
C MET A 499 -15.23 -60.10 -16.82
N ASP A 500 -15.47 -59.72 -15.57
CA ASP A 500 -16.26 -60.53 -14.64
C ASP A 500 -17.73 -60.60 -15.05
N LEU A 501 -18.28 -59.49 -15.57
CA LEU A 501 -19.64 -59.48 -16.12
C LEU A 501 -19.75 -60.38 -17.37
N GLN A 502 -18.75 -60.36 -18.25
CA GLN A 502 -18.68 -61.25 -19.42
C GLN A 502 -18.60 -62.73 -19.01
N HIS A 503 -17.89 -63.07 -17.93
CA HIS A 503 -17.80 -64.44 -17.42
C HIS A 503 -19.07 -64.91 -16.68
N ILE A 504 -19.80 -64.02 -16.02
CA ILE A 504 -21.05 -64.35 -15.32
C ILE A 504 -22.20 -64.50 -16.31
N ALA A 505 -22.21 -63.75 -17.42
CA ALA A 505 -23.25 -63.83 -18.45
C ALA A 505 -23.42 -65.23 -19.07
N ASP A 506 -24.66 -65.64 -19.36
CA ASP A 506 -24.94 -66.87 -20.13
C ASP A 506 -24.73 -66.70 -21.64
N GLN A 507 -24.63 -65.44 -22.08
CA GLN A 507 -24.16 -65.05 -23.40
C GLN A 507 -23.74 -63.58 -23.39
N PHE A 508 -22.56 -63.29 -23.93
CA PHE A 508 -22.14 -61.93 -24.25
C PHE A 508 -22.35 -61.65 -25.74
N PHE A 509 -22.90 -60.48 -26.05
CA PHE A 509 -23.10 -59.96 -27.40
C PHE A 509 -22.28 -58.68 -27.57
N PRO A 510 -21.12 -58.72 -28.26
CA PRO A 510 -20.32 -57.53 -28.50
C PRO A 510 -21.03 -56.59 -29.50
N ILE A 511 -21.16 -55.32 -29.15
CA ILE A 511 -21.73 -54.29 -30.04
C ILE A 511 -20.69 -53.93 -31.12
N GLY A 512 -20.98 -54.28 -32.39
CA GLY A 512 -20.15 -53.96 -33.55
C GLY A 512 -20.59 -52.71 -34.32
N ASN A 513 -19.96 -52.49 -35.48
CA ASN A 513 -20.14 -51.29 -36.31
C ASN A 513 -21.53 -51.20 -36.96
N GLU A 514 -22.21 -52.33 -37.11
CA GLU A 514 -23.55 -52.51 -37.66
C GLU A 514 -24.68 -51.99 -36.74
N LEU A 515 -24.40 -51.92 -35.43
CA LEU A 515 -25.27 -51.32 -34.40
C LEU A 515 -24.94 -49.84 -34.13
N LEU A 516 -24.02 -49.25 -34.90
CA LEU A 516 -23.65 -47.84 -34.79
C LEU A 516 -24.25 -47.01 -35.94
N ILE A 517 -24.66 -45.78 -35.62
CA ILE A 517 -25.02 -44.69 -36.54
C ILE A 517 -24.03 -43.52 -36.38
#